data_AF-A0A5E5BKX8-F1
#
_entry.id   AF-A0A5E5BKX8-F1
#
_cell.length_a   1.000
_cell.length_b   1.000
_cell.length_c   1.000
_cell.angle_alpha   90.00
_cell.angle_beta   90.00
_cell.angle_gamma   90.00
#
_symmetry.space_group_name_H-M   'P 1'
#
loop_
_entity.id
_entity.type
_entity.pdbx_description
1 polymer ?
#
loop_
_entity_poly.entity_id
_entity_poly.type
_entity_poly.pdbx_seq_one_letter_code
_entity_poly.pdbx_strand_id
1 'polypeptide(L)'
;MGHLGEERPTLQALPAGTFNGVIRLERRMSHEGLVSVGGNYYSVPIRTRKRTLDVHSLDHEIRIYEGGELLAVHPLLEGQRRTSLLPGHRRANQHKQSARHPVVSAYGSGQGGVLGQGRTAQKSNEMTAIPELLDALRLTGAIVTMDAMGCQRHIAPRIEAAGAHDVLAVKENQPTLLARLRHAFDALGRLPEIFCDSTSEHCDIEKGHGRIETRRCTALTL
;
A
#
# COMPACT_ATOMS: atom_id res chain seq x y z
N MET A 1 39.64 22.37 -28.78
CA MET A 1 39.04 23.58 -29.38
C MET A 1 38.86 23.32 -30.86
N GLY A 2 37.71 23.02 -31.47
CA GLY A 2 36.35 22.77 -31.02
C GLY A 2 35.62 22.07 -32.17
N HIS A 3 35.08 20.87 -31.93
CA HIS A 3 34.25 20.10 -32.88
C HIS A 3 32.77 20.53 -32.86
N LEU A 4 32.48 21.74 -32.37
CA LEU A 4 31.14 22.36 -32.33
C LEU A 4 31.00 23.51 -33.35
N GLY A 5 32.05 23.79 -34.13
CA GLY A 5 32.07 24.90 -35.09
C GLY A 5 31.39 24.61 -36.42
N GLU A 6 31.39 23.35 -36.87
CA GLU A 6 30.95 22.99 -38.23
C GLU A 6 29.44 22.74 -38.36
N GLU A 7 28.72 22.53 -37.26
CA GLU A 7 27.26 22.29 -37.28
C GLU A 7 26.42 23.58 -37.13
N ARG A 8 27.04 24.74 -36.88
CA ARG A 8 26.31 26.01 -36.69
C ARG A 8 25.48 26.51 -37.88
N PRO A 9 25.87 26.36 -39.16
CA PRO A 9 25.12 26.97 -40.26
C PRO A 9 23.85 26.19 -40.65
N THR A 10 23.68 24.94 -40.19
CA THR A 10 22.50 24.10 -40.46
C THR A 10 21.52 24.02 -39.30
N LEU A 11 21.87 24.56 -38.13
CA LEU A 11 20.96 24.64 -36.99
C LEU A 11 19.90 25.71 -37.25
N GLN A 12 18.68 25.26 -37.56
CA GLN A 12 17.51 26.13 -37.52
C GLN A 12 17.32 26.65 -36.10
N ALA A 13 17.06 27.95 -35.98
CA ALA A 13 16.64 28.54 -34.71
C ALA A 13 15.38 27.80 -34.22
N LEU A 14 15.45 27.21 -33.03
CA LEU A 14 14.25 26.68 -32.38
C LEU A 14 13.24 27.84 -32.27
N PRO A 15 11.97 27.63 -32.63
CA PRO A 15 10.96 28.67 -32.51
C PRO A 15 11.00 29.21 -31.08
N ALA A 16 11.17 30.53 -30.95
CA ALA A 16 11.20 31.21 -29.66
C ALA A 16 9.81 31.17 -29.01
N GLY A 17 9.51 30.08 -28.33
CA GLY A 17 8.27 29.83 -27.62
C GLY A 17 8.46 28.66 -26.66
N THR A 18 7.63 28.59 -25.61
CA THR A 18 7.65 27.45 -24.70
C THR A 18 7.31 26.19 -25.48
N PHE A 19 8.24 25.23 -25.51
CA PHE A 19 7.99 23.94 -26.11
C PHE A 19 7.03 23.19 -25.19
N ASN A 20 5.72 23.34 -25.42
CA ASN A 20 4.70 22.66 -24.65
C ASN A 20 4.71 21.18 -25.07
N GLY A 21 5.45 20.36 -24.34
CA GLY A 21 5.53 18.93 -24.58
C GLY A 21 4.15 18.30 -24.39
N VAL A 22 3.51 17.86 -25.47
CA VAL A 22 2.23 17.17 -25.39
C VAL A 22 2.47 15.67 -25.33
N ILE A 23 2.20 15.06 -24.18
CA ILE A 23 2.16 13.60 -24.09
C ILE A 23 0.74 13.15 -24.49
N ARG A 24 0.60 12.53 -25.66
CA ARG A 24 -0.65 11.89 -26.09
C ARG A 24 -0.74 10.48 -25.52
N LEU A 25 -1.84 10.21 -24.83
CA LEU A 25 -2.13 8.97 -24.13
C LEU A 25 -3.52 8.48 -24.53
N GLU A 26 -3.65 7.22 -24.93
CA GLU A 26 -4.96 6.60 -24.97
C GLU A 26 -5.32 6.08 -23.57
N ARG A 27 -6.48 6.48 -23.06
CA ARG A 27 -6.94 6.06 -21.73
C ARG A 27 -8.36 5.57 -21.73
N ARG A 28 -8.57 4.47 -21.02
CA ARG A 28 -9.89 3.91 -20.78
C ARG A 28 -10.62 4.71 -19.71
N MET A 29 -11.84 5.11 -20.01
CA MET A 29 -12.78 5.69 -19.07
C MET A 29 -13.32 4.61 -18.13
N SER A 30 -13.40 4.92 -16.83
CA SER A 30 -14.07 4.11 -15.82
C SER A 30 -15.59 4.11 -16.02
N HIS A 31 -16.29 3.19 -15.36
CA HIS A 31 -17.76 3.20 -15.34
C HIS A 31 -18.35 4.44 -14.62
N GLU A 32 -17.55 5.15 -13.84
CA GLU A 32 -17.93 6.38 -13.13
C GLU A 32 -17.72 7.65 -13.97
N GLY A 33 -17.22 7.52 -15.21
CA GLY A 33 -16.94 8.66 -16.08
C GLY A 33 -15.60 9.34 -15.77
N LEU A 34 -14.59 8.60 -15.30
CA LEU A 34 -13.27 9.15 -14.96
C LEU A 34 -12.17 8.54 -15.84
N VAL A 35 -11.13 9.32 -16.10
CA VAL A 35 -9.91 8.89 -16.79
C VAL A 35 -8.70 9.10 -15.90
N SER A 36 -7.78 8.13 -15.87
CA SER A 36 -6.57 8.18 -15.04
C SER A 36 -5.34 8.66 -15.83
N VAL A 37 -4.66 9.69 -15.32
CA VAL A 37 -3.39 10.22 -15.85
C VAL A 37 -2.46 10.50 -14.68
N GLY A 38 -1.23 9.97 -14.70
CA GLY A 38 -0.23 10.24 -13.65
C GLY A 38 -0.63 9.79 -12.23
N GLY A 39 -1.57 8.85 -12.10
CA GLY A 39 -2.13 8.43 -10.80
C GLY A 39 -3.22 9.35 -10.24
N ASN A 40 -3.64 10.36 -11.01
CA ASN A 40 -4.77 11.25 -10.72
C ASN A 40 -5.95 10.96 -11.66
N TYR A 41 -7.14 11.39 -11.27
CA TYR A 41 -8.39 11.12 -11.98
C TYR A 41 -9.04 12.40 -12.50
N TYR A 42 -9.56 12.35 -13.72
CA TYR A 42 -10.15 13.48 -14.43
C TYR A 42 -11.52 13.10 -14.96
N SER A 43 -12.54 13.90 -14.67
CA SER A 43 -13.92 13.59 -15.08
C SER A 43 -14.18 13.85 -16.55
N VAL A 44 -15.01 13.01 -17.15
CA VAL A 44 -15.42 13.11 -18.56
C VAL A 44 -16.94 13.26 -18.62
N PRO A 45 -17.50 14.10 -19.51
CA PRO A 45 -18.94 14.24 -19.64
C PRO A 45 -19.61 12.92 -20.09
N ILE A 46 -20.81 12.66 -19.57
CA ILE A 46 -21.61 11.44 -19.86
C ILE A 46 -21.89 11.23 -21.36
N ARG A 47 -21.88 12.30 -22.16
CA ARG A 47 -22.21 12.23 -23.60
C ARG A 47 -21.23 11.39 -24.42
N THR A 48 -20.08 11.05 -23.84
CA THR A 48 -19.04 10.26 -24.47
C THR A 48 -19.55 8.86 -24.83
N ARG A 49 -19.36 8.47 -26.10
CA ARG A 49 -19.83 7.17 -26.63
C ARG A 49 -18.75 6.09 -26.57
N LYS A 50 -17.47 6.50 -26.59
CA LYS A 50 -16.30 5.62 -26.56
C LYS A 50 -15.81 5.42 -25.13
N ARG A 51 -15.43 4.18 -24.84
CA ARG A 51 -14.78 3.81 -23.56
C ARG A 51 -13.29 4.14 -23.54
N THR A 52 -12.68 4.42 -24.69
CA THR A 52 -11.26 4.80 -24.79
C THR A 52 -11.17 6.17 -25.43
N LEU A 53 -10.38 7.06 -24.81
CA LEU A 53 -10.26 8.47 -25.15
C LEU A 53 -8.82 8.86 -25.37
N ASP A 54 -8.63 9.84 -26.24
CA ASP A 54 -7.36 10.50 -26.46
C ASP A 54 -7.15 11.54 -25.36
N VAL A 55 -6.05 11.45 -24.63
CA VAL A 55 -5.73 12.36 -23.54
C VAL A 55 -4.39 13.00 -23.79
N HIS A 56 -4.38 14.32 -23.87
CA HIS A 56 -3.18 15.10 -24.04
C HIS A 56 -2.80 15.68 -22.68
N SER A 57 -1.66 15.24 -22.15
CA SER A 57 -1.04 15.83 -20.97
C SER A 57 -0.09 16.94 -21.43
N LEU A 58 -0.39 18.16 -21.03
CA LEU A 58 0.46 19.34 -21.18
C LEU A 58 1.04 19.73 -19.82
N ASP A 59 1.93 20.71 -19.81
CA ASP A 59 2.67 21.15 -18.61
C ASP A 59 1.74 21.63 -17.47
N HIS A 60 0.56 22.17 -17.79
CA HIS A 60 -0.35 22.75 -16.80
C HIS A 60 -1.79 22.25 -16.90
N GLU A 61 -2.09 21.41 -17.89
CA GLU A 61 -3.46 20.96 -18.13
C GLU A 61 -3.53 19.59 -18.80
N ILE A 62 -4.67 18.94 -18.60
CA ILE A 62 -5.06 17.70 -19.25
C ILE A 62 -6.23 18.02 -20.19
N ARG A 63 -6.08 17.72 -21.47
CA ARG A 63 -7.15 17.82 -22.47
C ARG A 63 -7.61 16.42 -22.86
N ILE A 64 -8.92 16.20 -22.85
CA ILE A 64 -9.54 14.90 -23.15
C ILE A 64 -10.32 15.03 -24.45
N TYR A 65 -10.11 14.11 -25.39
CA TYR A 65 -10.70 14.11 -26.72
C TYR A 65 -11.42 12.78 -27.02
N GLU A 66 -12.50 12.85 -27.80
CA GLU A 66 -13.18 11.71 -28.40
C GLU A 66 -13.20 11.87 -29.92
N GLY A 67 -12.50 10.99 -30.64
CA GLY A 67 -12.49 11.04 -32.11
C GLY A 67 -11.95 12.36 -32.68
N GLY A 68 -11.09 13.06 -31.95
CA GLY A 68 -10.53 14.37 -32.31
C GLY A 68 -11.32 15.58 -31.78
N GLU A 69 -12.52 15.39 -31.24
CA GLU A 69 -13.31 16.47 -30.62
C GLU A 69 -12.90 16.67 -29.16
N LEU A 70 -12.66 17.92 -28.74
CA LEU A 70 -12.29 18.25 -27.37
C LEU A 70 -13.51 18.12 -26.44
N LEU A 71 -13.43 17.21 -25.48
CA LEU A 71 -14.50 16.94 -24.51
C LEU A 71 -14.34 17.71 -23.20
N ALA A 72 -13.12 17.81 -22.69
CA ALA A 72 -12.86 18.41 -21.37
C ALA A 72 -11.42 18.93 -21.25
N VAL A 73 -11.26 19.98 -20.44
CA VAL A 73 -9.96 20.56 -20.07
C VAL A 73 -9.88 20.66 -18.55
N HIS A 74 -8.84 20.08 -17.97
CA HIS A 74 -8.60 20.09 -16.53
C HIS A 74 -7.25 20.70 -16.20
N PRO A 75 -7.09 21.37 -15.05
CA PRO A 75 -5.76 21.69 -14.54
C PRO A 75 -5.00 20.39 -14.23
N LEU A 76 -3.70 20.37 -14.53
CA LEU A 76 -2.81 19.28 -14.11
C LEU A 76 -2.78 19.25 -12.58
N LEU A 77 -2.90 18.06 -11.99
CA LEU A 77 -2.96 17.91 -10.54
C LEU A 77 -1.59 17.45 -10.03
N GLU A 78 -1.08 18.14 -9.02
CA GLU A 78 0.14 17.71 -8.31
C GLU A 78 -0.14 16.57 -7.32
N GLY A 79 0.80 15.64 -7.22
CA GLY A 79 0.70 14.47 -6.35
C GLY A 79 -0.04 13.29 -6.99
N GLN A 80 -0.56 12.38 -6.16
CA GLN A 80 -1.27 11.17 -6.61
C GLN A 80 -2.61 11.02 -5.90
N ARG A 81 -3.52 10.24 -6.50
CA ARG A 81 -4.85 9.91 -5.97
C ARG A 81 -5.78 11.13 -5.78
N ARG A 82 -5.53 12.21 -6.50
CA ARG A 82 -6.43 13.37 -6.55
C ARG A 82 -7.42 13.24 -7.71
N THR A 83 -8.54 13.96 -7.63
CA THR A 83 -9.59 13.94 -8.67
C THR A 83 -10.00 15.35 -9.07
N SER A 84 -9.99 15.66 -10.37
CA SER A 84 -10.49 16.92 -10.94
C SER A 84 -11.91 16.74 -11.51
N LEU A 85 -12.86 17.48 -10.95
CA LEU A 85 -14.29 17.40 -11.29
C LEU A 85 -14.75 18.72 -11.89
N LEU A 86 -15.22 18.70 -13.15
CA LEU A 86 -15.78 19.89 -13.79
C LEU A 86 -17.29 19.98 -13.59
N PRO A 87 -17.85 21.20 -13.50
CA PRO A 87 -19.30 21.40 -13.48
C PRO A 87 -19.98 20.75 -14.69
N GLY A 88 -21.13 20.10 -14.49
CA GLY A 88 -21.89 19.43 -15.55
C GLY A 88 -21.40 18.02 -15.89
N HIS A 89 -20.25 17.57 -15.37
CA HIS A 89 -19.83 16.17 -15.45
C HIS A 89 -20.57 15.37 -14.37
N ARG A 90 -21.67 14.69 -14.76
CA ARG A 90 -22.47 13.87 -13.83
C ARG A 90 -21.68 12.64 -13.41
N ARG A 91 -21.54 12.42 -12.09
CA ARG A 91 -21.12 11.13 -11.53
C ARG A 91 -22.18 10.07 -11.88
N ALA A 92 -21.84 9.04 -12.64
CA ALA A 92 -22.68 7.87 -12.77
C ALA A 92 -22.69 7.14 -11.41
N ASN A 93 -23.65 7.51 -10.55
CA ASN A 93 -23.77 7.14 -9.15
C ASN A 93 -22.50 7.44 -8.32
N GLN A 94 -22.69 8.15 -7.20
CA GLN A 94 -21.87 7.84 -6.03
C GLN A 94 -22.27 6.44 -5.53
N HIS A 95 -22.06 5.39 -6.33
CA HIS A 95 -21.68 4.16 -5.69
C HIS A 95 -20.33 4.50 -5.11
N LYS A 96 -20.29 4.50 -3.76
CA LYS A 96 -19.06 4.34 -2.99
C LYS A 96 -18.01 3.80 -3.94
N GLN A 97 -16.96 4.59 -4.23
CA GLN A 97 -15.68 4.00 -4.62
C GLN A 97 -15.64 2.70 -3.86
N SER A 98 -15.62 1.55 -4.54
CA SER A 98 -15.54 0.29 -3.83
C SER A 98 -14.21 0.41 -3.11
N ALA A 99 -14.25 0.93 -1.88
CA ALA A 99 -13.17 0.92 -0.97
C ALA A 99 -12.83 -0.55 -1.01
N ARG A 100 -11.61 -0.86 -1.46
CA ARG A 100 -11.07 -2.19 -1.21
C ARG A 100 -11.14 -2.29 0.30
N HIS A 101 -12.23 -2.90 0.77
CA HIS A 101 -12.49 -3.13 2.16
C HIS A 101 -11.32 -3.99 2.60
N PRO A 102 -10.44 -3.51 3.48
CA PRO A 102 -9.35 -4.34 3.95
C PRO A 102 -9.96 -5.67 4.42
N VAL A 103 -9.33 -6.78 4.05
CA VAL A 103 -9.80 -8.11 4.44
C VAL A 103 -8.76 -8.67 5.38
N VAL A 104 -9.20 -9.04 6.57
CA VAL A 104 -8.40 -9.87 7.46
C VAL A 104 -8.63 -11.31 7.06
N SER A 105 -7.57 -12.07 6.81
CA SER A 105 -7.67 -13.48 6.46
C SER A 105 -6.89 -14.30 7.48
N ALA A 106 -7.52 -15.35 8.00
CA ALA A 106 -6.83 -16.39 8.77
C ALA A 106 -6.34 -17.46 7.80
N TYR A 107 -5.03 -17.69 7.75
CA TYR A 107 -4.41 -18.69 6.88
C TYR A 107 -3.85 -19.84 7.72
N GLY A 108 -4.25 -21.06 7.40
CA GLY A 108 -3.76 -22.27 8.04
C GLY A 108 -2.54 -22.79 7.28
N SER A 109 -1.34 -22.59 7.85
CA SER A 109 -0.08 -23.02 7.23
C SER A 109 -0.03 -24.53 6.97
N GLY A 110 -0.51 -25.34 7.92
CA GLY A 110 -0.58 -26.80 7.77
C GLY A 110 -1.63 -27.27 6.76
N GLN A 111 -2.67 -26.46 6.53
CA GLN A 111 -3.77 -26.76 5.60
C GLN A 111 -3.53 -26.15 4.20
N GLY A 112 -2.53 -25.28 4.05
CA GLY A 112 -2.22 -24.61 2.79
C GLY A 112 -3.30 -23.66 2.28
N GLY A 113 -4.19 -23.18 3.16
CA GLY A 113 -5.41 -22.49 2.74
C GLY A 113 -5.94 -21.44 3.72
N VAL A 114 -6.84 -20.60 3.21
CA VAL A 114 -7.56 -19.60 4.00
C VAL A 114 -8.68 -20.29 4.78
N LEU A 115 -8.65 -20.18 6.10
CA LEU A 115 -9.62 -20.79 7.02
C LEU A 115 -10.83 -19.88 7.28
N GLY A 116 -10.65 -18.57 7.15
CA GLY A 116 -11.70 -17.58 7.37
C GLY A 116 -11.27 -16.20 6.91
N GLN A 117 -12.25 -15.36 6.56
CA GLN A 117 -12.02 -13.97 6.16
C GLN A 117 -13.06 -13.03 6.78
N GLY A 118 -12.58 -11.92 7.35
CA GLY A 118 -13.40 -10.82 7.85
C GLY A 118 -13.25 -9.62 6.93
N ARG A 119 -14.37 -9.11 6.38
CA ARG A 119 -14.39 -7.88 5.58
C ARG A 119 -14.43 -6.66 6.49
N THR A 120 -13.52 -5.71 6.31
CA THR A 120 -13.49 -4.48 7.11
C THR A 120 -14.02 -3.30 6.29
N ALA A 121 -15.07 -2.63 6.77
CA ALA A 121 -15.64 -1.51 6.02
C ALA A 121 -14.71 -0.28 5.97
N GLN A 122 -13.79 -0.15 6.94
CA GLN A 122 -12.76 0.89 7.10
C GLN A 122 -11.56 0.36 7.92
N LYS A 123 -10.42 1.09 7.94
CA LYS A 123 -9.19 0.76 8.70
C LYS A 123 -9.43 0.47 10.19
N SER A 124 -10.43 1.11 10.80
CA SER A 124 -10.81 0.90 12.21
C SER A 124 -11.51 -0.44 12.47
N ASN A 125 -11.96 -1.13 11.42
CA ASN A 125 -12.75 -2.36 11.56
C ASN A 125 -11.87 -3.63 11.56
N GLU A 126 -10.55 -3.51 11.41
CA GLU A 126 -9.63 -4.62 11.69
C GLU A 126 -9.59 -4.93 13.19
N MET A 127 -9.78 -3.92 14.05
CA MET A 127 -9.93 -4.09 15.50
C MET A 127 -11.10 -5.01 15.87
N THR A 128 -12.17 -5.01 15.08
CA THR A 128 -13.36 -5.85 15.32
C THR A 128 -13.28 -7.18 14.57
N ALA A 129 -12.74 -7.18 13.35
CA ALA A 129 -12.69 -8.38 12.51
C ALA A 129 -11.73 -9.45 13.03
N ILE A 130 -10.60 -9.09 13.65
CA ILE A 130 -9.66 -10.06 14.21
C ILE A 130 -10.31 -10.85 15.36
N PRO A 131 -10.90 -10.21 16.38
CA PRO A 131 -11.69 -10.91 17.41
C PRO A 131 -12.72 -11.90 16.87
N GLU A 132 -13.54 -11.47 15.90
CA GLU A 132 -14.58 -12.32 15.31
C GLU A 132 -14.00 -13.55 14.62
N LEU A 133 -12.87 -13.40 13.92
CA LEU A 133 -12.17 -14.51 13.31
C LEU A 133 -11.59 -15.47 14.34
N LEU A 134 -11.04 -14.97 15.45
CA LEU A 134 -10.51 -15.83 16.52
C LEU A 134 -11.63 -16.64 17.16
N ASP A 135 -12.77 -16.01 17.45
CA ASP A 135 -13.93 -16.68 18.07
C ASP A 135 -14.59 -17.70 17.13
N ALA A 136 -14.52 -17.50 15.81
CA ALA A 136 -15.09 -18.39 14.81
C ALA A 136 -14.22 -19.62 14.49
N LEU A 137 -12.93 -19.59 14.83
CA LEU A 137 -11.98 -20.64 14.50
C LEU A 137 -11.71 -21.56 15.70
N ARG A 138 -11.56 -22.85 15.43
CA ARG A 138 -11.10 -23.80 16.44
C ARG A 138 -9.58 -23.72 16.55
N LEU A 139 -9.09 -22.95 17.52
CA LEU A 139 -7.67 -22.63 17.68
C LEU A 139 -6.92 -23.53 18.67
N THR A 140 -7.58 -24.43 19.40
CA THR A 140 -6.94 -25.23 20.45
C THR A 140 -5.67 -25.93 19.96
N GLY A 141 -4.54 -25.66 20.62
CA GLY A 141 -3.21 -26.17 20.27
C GLY A 141 -2.52 -25.50 19.08
N ALA A 142 -3.14 -24.50 18.44
CA ALA A 142 -2.54 -23.76 17.33
C ALA A 142 -1.61 -22.65 17.82
N ILE A 143 -0.67 -22.24 16.96
CA ILE A 143 0.14 -21.03 17.14
C ILE A 143 -0.45 -19.94 16.23
N VAL A 144 -0.95 -18.88 16.84
CA VAL A 144 -1.50 -17.72 16.13
C VAL A 144 -0.42 -16.66 15.95
N THR A 145 -0.05 -16.41 14.70
CA THR A 145 0.92 -15.35 14.34
C THR A 145 0.19 -14.17 13.72
N MET A 146 0.45 -12.95 14.19
CA MET A 146 -0.13 -11.73 13.60
C MET A 146 0.86 -10.58 13.57
N ASP A 147 0.61 -9.65 12.65
CA ASP A 147 1.41 -8.44 12.52
C ASP A 147 1.20 -7.47 13.69
N ALA A 148 1.94 -6.36 13.65
CA ALA A 148 1.87 -5.38 14.71
C ALA A 148 0.52 -4.71 14.85
N MET A 149 -0.25 -4.56 13.76
CA MET A 149 -1.59 -3.98 13.85
C MET A 149 -2.57 -4.91 14.58
N GLY A 150 -2.39 -6.23 14.46
CA GLY A 150 -3.14 -7.24 15.22
C GLY A 150 -2.74 -7.38 16.69
N CYS A 151 -1.57 -6.87 17.09
CA CYS A 151 -1.09 -6.91 18.48
C CYS A 151 -1.83 -5.89 19.38
N GLN A 152 -3.06 -6.22 19.75
CA GLN A 152 -3.90 -5.42 20.64
C GLN A 152 -4.04 -6.07 22.02
N ARG A 153 -4.23 -5.25 23.06
CA ARG A 153 -4.21 -5.67 24.46
C ARG A 153 -5.19 -6.81 24.80
N HIS A 154 -6.31 -6.89 24.10
CA HIS A 154 -7.34 -7.89 24.34
C HIS A 154 -7.21 -9.15 23.46
N ILE A 155 -6.22 -9.21 22.58
CA ILE A 155 -6.07 -10.29 21.60
C ILE A 155 -5.34 -11.50 22.20
N ALA A 156 -4.17 -11.29 22.82
CA ALA A 156 -3.42 -12.39 23.45
C ALA A 156 -4.26 -13.17 24.49
N PRO A 157 -4.97 -12.51 25.44
CA PRO A 157 -5.83 -13.23 26.39
C PRO A 157 -6.95 -14.04 25.70
N ARG A 158 -7.42 -13.60 24.54
CA ARG A 158 -8.46 -14.29 23.76
C ARG A 158 -7.91 -15.55 23.10
N ILE A 159 -6.67 -15.48 22.59
CA ILE A 159 -5.97 -16.63 22.01
C ILE A 159 -5.70 -17.68 23.09
N GLU A 160 -5.19 -17.25 24.25
CA GLU A 160 -4.97 -18.11 25.41
C GLU A 160 -6.27 -18.76 25.89
N ALA A 161 -7.37 -18.00 25.97
CA ALA A 161 -8.68 -18.53 26.35
C ALA A 161 -9.22 -19.57 25.35
N ALA A 162 -8.83 -19.51 24.08
CA ALA A 162 -9.14 -20.53 23.07
C ALA A 162 -8.25 -21.78 23.16
N GLY A 163 -7.29 -21.80 24.10
CA GLY A 163 -6.31 -22.88 24.28
C GLY A 163 -5.23 -22.89 23.19
N ALA A 164 -4.94 -21.74 22.58
CA ALA A 164 -3.87 -21.56 21.60
C ALA A 164 -2.65 -20.84 22.22
N HIS A 165 -1.56 -20.84 21.47
CA HIS A 165 -0.36 -20.04 21.72
C HIS A 165 -0.27 -18.89 20.72
N ASP A 166 0.44 -17.82 21.05
CA ASP A 166 0.60 -16.66 20.18
C ASP A 166 2.06 -16.25 19.93
N VAL A 167 2.29 -15.67 18.74
CA VAL A 167 3.53 -14.95 18.39
C VAL A 167 3.10 -13.65 17.71
N LEU A 168 3.07 -12.57 18.48
CA LEU A 168 2.57 -11.27 18.02
C LEU A 168 3.71 -10.28 17.82
N ALA A 169 3.72 -9.60 16.67
CA ALA A 169 4.70 -8.54 16.43
C ALA A 169 4.36 -7.30 17.27
N VAL A 170 5.33 -6.71 17.96
CA VAL A 170 5.14 -5.48 18.75
C VAL A 170 5.86 -4.31 18.08
N LYS A 171 5.15 -3.19 17.90
CA LYS A 171 5.72 -1.92 17.39
C LYS A 171 5.22 -0.74 18.23
N GLU A 172 5.27 0.47 17.65
CA GLU A 172 4.89 1.74 18.28
C GLU A 172 3.42 1.83 18.68
N ASN A 173 2.56 0.93 18.17
CA ASN A 173 1.18 0.81 18.61
C ASN A 173 1.03 0.26 20.04
N GLN A 174 2.10 -0.30 20.63
CA GLN A 174 2.16 -0.73 22.02
C GLN A 174 3.41 -0.16 22.70
N PRO A 175 3.49 1.17 22.91
CA PRO A 175 4.74 1.84 23.28
C PRO A 175 5.32 1.37 24.63
N THR A 176 4.46 1.13 25.62
CA THR A 176 4.88 0.63 26.94
C THR A 176 5.42 -0.80 26.87
N LEU A 177 4.78 -1.68 26.09
CA LEU A 177 5.25 -3.05 25.91
C LEU A 177 6.57 -3.07 25.15
N LEU A 178 6.67 -2.29 24.07
CA LEU A 178 7.89 -2.15 23.29
C LEU A 178 9.06 -1.64 24.15
N ALA A 179 8.83 -0.64 25.00
CA ALA A 179 9.84 -0.13 25.92
C ALA A 179 10.32 -1.20 26.91
N ARG A 180 9.40 -2.01 27.47
CA ARG A 180 9.74 -3.11 28.37
C ARG A 180 10.51 -4.22 27.68
N LEU A 181 10.11 -4.60 26.46
CA LEU A 181 10.83 -5.59 25.66
C LEU A 181 12.25 -5.11 25.36
N ARG A 182 12.41 -3.87 24.88
CA ARG A 182 13.73 -3.26 24.65
C ARG A 182 14.59 -3.29 25.90
N HIS A 183 14.04 -2.87 27.04
CA HIS A 183 14.78 -2.90 28.30
C HIS A 183 15.21 -4.33 28.70
N ALA A 184 14.35 -5.33 28.51
CA ALA A 184 14.68 -6.72 28.78
C ALA A 184 15.83 -7.22 27.87
N PHE A 185 15.77 -6.93 26.57
CA PHE A 185 16.83 -7.27 25.62
C PHE A 185 18.13 -6.49 25.84
N ASP A 186 18.06 -5.21 26.21
CA ASP A 186 19.24 -4.40 26.54
C ASP A 186 19.93 -4.89 27.82
N ALA A 187 19.14 -5.37 28.79
CA ALA A 187 19.65 -5.95 30.03
C ALA A 187 20.39 -7.28 29.78
N LEU A 188 19.98 -8.07 28.80
CA LEU A 188 20.67 -9.31 28.42
C LEU A 188 22.15 -9.08 28.06
N GLY A 189 22.46 -8.00 27.34
CA GLY A 189 23.84 -7.65 27.01
C GLY A 189 24.71 -7.26 28.23
N ARG A 190 24.10 -7.10 29.41
CA ARG A 190 24.77 -6.71 30.66
C ARG A 190 24.73 -7.78 31.75
N LEU A 191 24.01 -8.90 31.52
CA LEU A 191 23.90 -9.97 32.50
C LEU A 191 25.17 -10.85 32.50
N PRO A 192 25.61 -11.33 33.66
CA PRO A 192 26.69 -12.33 33.75
C PRO A 192 26.35 -13.57 32.92
N GLU A 193 27.35 -14.26 32.36
CA GLU A 193 27.20 -15.47 31.53
C GLU A 193 26.32 -16.56 32.15
N ILE A 194 26.14 -16.56 33.47
CA ILE A 194 25.29 -17.49 34.23
C ILE A 194 23.79 -17.41 33.87
N PHE A 195 23.36 -16.34 33.19
CA PHE A 195 21.98 -16.20 32.68
C PHE A 195 21.82 -16.61 31.22
N CYS A 196 22.87 -17.13 30.57
CA CYS A 196 22.83 -17.53 29.15
C CYS A 196 21.82 -18.65 28.87
N ASP A 197 21.56 -19.52 29.86
CA ASP A 197 20.55 -20.59 29.79
C ASP A 197 19.11 -20.07 29.63
N SER A 198 18.87 -18.77 29.88
CA SER A 198 17.56 -18.13 29.69
C SER A 198 17.35 -17.60 28.27
N THR A 199 18.34 -17.76 27.39
CA THR A 199 18.31 -17.22 26.02
C THR A 199 18.62 -18.25 24.95
N SER A 200 17.95 -18.12 23.81
CA SER A 200 18.24 -18.90 22.60
C SER A 200 18.39 -17.95 21.42
N GLU A 201 19.44 -18.11 20.64
CA GLU A 201 19.68 -17.31 19.44
C GLU A 201 19.71 -18.19 18.18
N HIS A 202 19.11 -17.67 17.11
CA HIS A 202 19.17 -18.24 15.77
C HIS A 202 19.51 -17.15 14.77
N CYS A 203 20.41 -17.43 13.84
CA CYS A 203 20.85 -16.46 12.83
C CYS A 203 21.01 -17.14 11.48
N ASP A 204 20.23 -16.71 10.50
CA ASP A 204 20.34 -17.12 9.11
C ASP A 204 20.90 -15.99 8.25
N ILE A 205 21.77 -16.34 7.31
CA ILE A 205 22.34 -15.39 6.34
C ILE A 205 22.07 -15.94 4.95
N GLU A 206 21.29 -15.21 4.16
CA GLU A 206 20.99 -15.54 2.77
C GLU A 206 21.58 -14.50 1.82
N LYS A 207 22.06 -14.95 0.66
CA LYS A 207 22.50 -14.09 -0.44
C LYS A 207 21.60 -14.33 -1.65
N GLY A 208 20.85 -13.32 -2.08
CA GLY A 208 19.91 -13.40 -3.19
C GLY A 208 19.65 -12.04 -3.85
N HIS A 209 19.47 -12.02 -5.17
CA HIS A 209 19.19 -10.82 -5.97
C HIS A 209 20.12 -9.61 -5.69
N GLY A 210 21.41 -9.88 -5.46
CA GLY A 210 22.39 -8.84 -5.15
C GLY A 210 22.35 -8.30 -3.72
N ARG A 211 21.48 -8.84 -2.85
CA ARG A 211 21.38 -8.50 -1.43
C ARG A 211 21.91 -9.63 -0.56
N ILE A 212 22.57 -9.26 0.54
CA ILE A 212 22.86 -10.16 1.66
C ILE A 212 21.85 -9.80 2.76
N GLU A 213 21.05 -10.76 3.17
CA GLU A 213 20.05 -10.60 4.22
C GLU A 213 20.42 -11.47 5.41
N THR A 214 20.55 -10.84 6.58
CA THR A 214 20.78 -11.53 7.86
C THR A 214 19.49 -11.47 8.66
N ARG A 215 18.93 -12.62 9.03
CA ARG A 215 17.76 -12.75 9.90
C ARG A 215 18.20 -13.32 11.24
N ARG A 216 18.06 -12.54 12.32
CA ARG A 216 18.39 -12.96 13.68
C ARG A 216 17.13 -13.02 14.53
N CYS A 217 16.97 -14.10 15.27
CA CYS A 217 15.94 -14.29 16.29
C CYS A 217 16.64 -14.55 17.63
N THR A 218 16.36 -13.73 18.63
CA THR A 218 16.78 -13.96 20.02
C THR A 218 15.52 -14.16 20.84
N ALA A 219 15.40 -15.34 21.45
CA ALA A 219 14.32 -15.67 22.37
C ALA A 219 14.83 -15.57 23.81
N LEU A 220 14.03 -14.95 24.66
CA LEU A 220 14.28 -14.82 26.09
C LEU A 220 13.16 -15.56 26.84
N THR A 221 13.55 -16.55 27.65
CA THR A 221 12.65 -17.25 28.56
C THR A 221 12.73 -16.54 29.91
N LEU A 222 11.61 -16.00 30.37
CA LEU A 222 11.48 -15.26 31.65
C LEU A 222 10.74 -16.09 32.69
#